data_AF-A0A392TZ14-F1
#
_entry.id   AF-A0A392TZ14-F1
#
_cell.length_a   1.000
_cell.length_b   1.000
_cell.length_c   1.000
_cell.angle_alpha   90.00
_cell.angle_beta   90.00
_cell.angle_gamma   90.00
#
_symmetry.space_group_name_H-M   'P 1'
#
loop_
_entity.id
_entity.type
_entity.pdbx_description
1 polymer ?
#
loop_
_entity_poly.entity_id
_entity_poly.type
_entity_poly.pdbx_seq_one_letter_code
_entity_poly.pdbx_strand_id
1 'polypeptide(L)' 'KRGSAHHRFANEILCIRTLLSNDWEVTLSHTLREGNACADVLAKLGASLDSSLVNVSTSPSELVRPLWNGAWDVEFITY' A
#
# COMPACT_ATOMS: atom_id res chain seq x y z
N LYS A 1 23.54 -30.37 -9.91
CA LYS A 1 23.55 -28.89 -10.00
C LYS A 1 22.10 -28.39 -9.94
N ARG A 2 21.61 -27.94 -8.78
CA ARG A 2 20.31 -27.27 -8.68
C ARG A 2 20.52 -25.85 -9.21
N GLY A 3 20.09 -25.57 -10.43
CA GLY A 3 19.92 -24.18 -10.85
C GLY A 3 18.88 -23.58 -9.91
N SER A 4 19.24 -22.57 -9.13
CA SER A 4 18.27 -21.85 -8.32
C SER A 4 17.27 -21.22 -9.29
N ALA A 5 16.02 -21.67 -9.25
CA ALA A 5 14.95 -20.94 -9.92
C ALA A 5 14.96 -19.52 -9.35
N HIS A 6 15.38 -18.54 -10.15
CA HIS A 6 15.37 -17.15 -9.75
C HIS A 6 13.92 -16.77 -9.45
N HIS A 7 13.64 -16.39 -8.19
CA HIS A 7 12.32 -15.96 -7.79
C HIS A 7 11.96 -14.69 -8.58
N ARG A 8 10.78 -14.67 -9.22
CA ARG A 8 10.34 -13.56 -10.10
C ARG A 8 10.45 -12.19 -9.44
N PHE A 9 10.26 -12.13 -8.12
CA PHE A 9 10.26 -10.91 -7.32
C PHE A 9 11.50 -10.79 -6.39
N ALA A 10 12.60 -11.46 -6.71
CA ALA A 10 13.78 -11.50 -5.83
C ALA A 10 14.33 -10.09 -5.53
N ASN A 11 14.32 -9.20 -6.53
CA ASN A 11 14.84 -7.84 -6.40
C ASN A 11 13.93 -6.99 -5.49
N GLU A 12 12.61 -7.07 -5.68
CA GLU A 12 11.62 -6.36 -4.89
C GLU A 12 11.66 -6.80 -3.43
N ILE A 13 11.78 -8.11 -3.17
CA ILE A 13 11.94 -8.65 -1.81
C ILE A 13 13.20 -8.11 -1.14
N LEU A 14 14.32 -8.02 -1.87
CA LEU A 14 15.56 -7.46 -1.35
C LEU A 14 15.38 -5.98 -1.00
N CYS A 15 14.80 -5.18 -1.89
CA CYS A 15 14.54 -3.76 -1.65
C CYS A 15 13.65 -3.53 -0.41
N ILE A 16 12.58 -4.33 -0.25
CA ILE A 16 11.70 -4.25 0.93
C ILE A 16 12.50 -4.56 2.20
N ARG A 17 13.32 -5.62 2.20
CA ARG A 17 14.15 -5.98 3.36
C ARG A 17 15.15 -4.89 3.73
N THR A 18 15.79 -4.27 2.73
CA THR A 18 16.69 -3.14 2.94
C THR A 18 15.95 -1.95 3.55
N LEU A 19 14.75 -1.62 3.06
CA LEU A 19 13.94 -0.55 3.64
C LEU A 19 13.56 -0.84 5.10
N LEU A 20 13.18 -2.07 5.42
CA LEU A 20 12.85 -2.50 6.78
C LEU A 20 14.04 -2.48 7.74
N SER A 21 15.27 -2.56 7.23
CA SER A 21 16.49 -2.54 8.05
C SER A 21 16.97 -1.15 8.48
N ASN A 22 16.30 -0.07 8.04
CA ASN A 22 16.62 1.28 8.50
C ASN A 22 16.30 1.46 10.00
N ASP A 23 16.75 2.56 10.57
CA ASP A 23 16.55 2.90 11.99
C ASP A 23 15.16 3.51 12.24
N TRP A 24 14.13 2.69 12.10
CA TRP A 24 12.72 3.01 12.32
C TRP A 24 11.96 1.78 12.81
N GLU A 25 10.94 1.99 13.62
CA GLU A 25 10.08 0.90 14.10
C GLU A 25 8.98 0.63 13.08
N VAL A 26 8.99 -0.56 12.48
CA VAL A 26 8.02 -0.97 11.46
C VAL A 26 7.34 -2.27 11.87
N THR A 27 5.99 -2.26 11.86
CA THR A 27 5.18 -3.47 12.03
C THR A 27 4.48 -3.81 10.72
N LEU A 28 4.59 -5.07 10.28
CA LEU A 28 3.85 -5.58 9.14
C LEU A 28 2.62 -6.33 9.62
N SER A 29 1.44 -5.76 9.36
CA SER A 29 0.15 -6.35 9.73
C SER A 29 -0.67 -6.66 8.48
N HIS A 30 -1.32 -7.82 8.48
CA HIS A 30 -2.33 -8.12 7.48
C HIS A 30 -3.63 -7.38 7.83
N THR A 31 -4.27 -6.81 6.82
CA THR A 31 -5.57 -6.15 6.94
C THR A 31 -6.51 -6.66 5.85
N LEU A 32 -7.81 -6.55 6.09
CA LEU A 32 -8.82 -6.79 5.07
C LEU A 32 -8.73 -5.72 3.99
N ARG A 33 -9.12 -6.08 2.75
CA ARG A 33 -9.06 -5.16 1.62
C ARG A 33 -9.87 -3.89 1.88
N GLU A 34 -11.03 -4.04 2.51
CA GLU A 34 -11.92 -2.95 2.89
C GLU A 34 -11.25 -2.00 3.91
N GLY A 35 -10.48 -2.55 4.86
CA GLY A 35 -9.69 -1.80 5.83
C GLY A 35 -8.47 -1.09 5.24
N ASN A 36 -8.17 -1.30 3.95
CA ASN A 36 -7.13 -0.59 3.21
C ASN A 36 -7.63 -0.03 1.86
N ALA A 37 -8.93 0.28 1.79
CA ALA A 37 -9.58 0.70 0.55
C ALA A 37 -8.95 1.96 -0.07
N CYS A 38 -8.46 2.90 0.75
CA CYS A 38 -7.75 4.09 0.25
C CYS A 38 -6.48 3.72 -0.52
N ALA A 39 -5.65 2.81 0.01
CA ALA A 39 -4.42 2.40 -0.66
C ALA A 39 -4.70 1.63 -1.95
N ASP A 40 -5.74 0.79 -1.97
CA ASP A 40 -6.18 0.09 -3.19
C ASP A 40 -6.64 1.08 -4.28
N VAL A 41 -7.39 2.12 -3.92
CA VAL A 41 -7.77 3.19 -4.87
C VAL A 41 -6.54 3.92 -5.40
N LEU A 42 -5.60 4.31 -4.54
CA LEU A 42 -4.37 4.98 -4.95
C LEU A 42 -3.50 4.10 -5.85
N ALA A 43 -3.37 2.81 -5.56
CA ALA A 43 -2.60 1.87 -6.37
C ALA A 43 -3.22 1.72 -7.78
N LYS A 44 -4.55 1.65 -7.88
CA LYS A 44 -5.27 1.59 -9.15
C LYS A 44 -5.13 2.87 -9.97
N LEU A 45 -5.28 4.03 -9.32
CA LEU A 45 -5.06 5.32 -9.96
C LEU A 45 -3.63 5.41 -10.48
N GLY A 46 -2.63 5.08 -9.66
CA GLY A 46 -1.22 5.04 -10.06
C GLY A 46 -0.97 4.13 -11.27
N ALA A 47 -1.54 2.92 -11.26
CA ALA A 47 -1.39 1.96 -12.37
C ALA A 47 -2.07 2.42 -13.67
N SER A 48 -3.06 3.31 -13.60
CA SER A 48 -3.75 3.88 -14.77
C SER A 48 -3.05 5.11 -15.37
N LEU A 49 -1.98 5.59 -14.72
CA LEU A 49 -1.23 6.77 -15.16
C LEU A 49 0.01 6.33 -15.93
N ASP A 50 0.26 6.97 -17.06
CA ASP A 50 1.42 6.67 -17.92
C ASP A 50 2.75 7.23 -17.39
N SER A 51 2.70 8.03 -16.32
CA SER A 51 3.88 8.62 -15.69
C SER A 51 4.34 7.81 -14.49
N SER A 52 5.66 7.61 -14.39
CA SER A 52 6.29 6.94 -13.25
C SER A 52 6.12 7.69 -11.93
N LEU A 53 5.84 8.99 -11.96
CA LEU A 53 5.59 9.81 -10.78
C LEU A 53 4.59 10.90 -11.14
N VAL A 54 3.50 10.98 -10.38
CA VAL A 54 2.45 11.98 -10.57
C VAL A 54 2.26 12.74 -9.28
N ASN A 55 2.38 14.06 -9.35
CA ASN A 55 2.06 14.93 -8.24
C ASN A 55 0.55 15.21 -8.26
N VAL A 56 -0.14 14.79 -7.21
CA VAL A 56 -1.58 14.97 -7.05
C VAL A 56 -1.81 16.17 -6.14
N SER A 57 -2.06 17.34 -6.74
CA SER A 57 -2.27 18.60 -6.01
C SER A 57 -3.67 18.77 -5.45
N THR A 58 -4.63 17.93 -5.88
CA THR A 58 -6.02 17.93 -5.42
C THR A 58 -6.43 16.51 -5.08
N SER A 59 -7.21 16.32 -4.01
CA SER A 59 -7.63 14.99 -3.59
C SER A 59 -8.46 14.28 -4.69
N PRO A 60 -8.07 13.08 -5.15
CA PRO A 60 -8.86 12.30 -6.11
C PRO A 60 -10.26 12.02 -5.57
N SER A 61 -11.27 12.23 -6.42
CA SER A 61 -12.68 12.03 -6.07
C SER A 61 -13.00 10.60 -5.62
N GLU A 62 -12.22 9.65 -6.11
CA GLU A 62 -12.29 8.22 -5.84
C GLU A 62 -11.96 7.91 -4.37
N LEU A 63 -11.26 8.80 -3.66
CA LEU A 63 -10.93 8.65 -2.24
C LEU A 63 -12.06 9.08 -1.31
N VAL A 64 -13.04 9.86 -1.77
CA VAL A 64 -14.08 10.41 -0.90
C VAL A 64 -14.85 9.31 -0.17
N ARG A 65 -15.23 8.24 -0.87
CA ARG A 65 -15.99 7.12 -0.26
C ARG A 65 -15.13 6.25 0.67
N PRO A 66 -13.92 5.79 0.27
CA PRO A 66 -13.00 5.09 1.18
C PRO A 66 -12.66 5.88 2.45
N LEU A 67 -12.42 7.19 2.32
CA LEU A 67 -12.11 8.05 3.47
C LEU A 67 -13.30 8.18 4.42
N TRP A 68 -14.50 8.36 3.87
CA TRP A 68 -15.73 8.41 4.66
C TRP A 68 -15.97 7.11 5.43
N ASN A 69 -15.84 5.97 4.75
CA ASN A 69 -16.03 4.66 5.37
C ASN A 69 -14.97 4.40 6.45
N GLY A 70 -13.71 4.75 6.19
CA GLY A 70 -12.63 4.62 7.18
C GLY A 70 -12.83 5.51 8.40
N ALA A 71 -13.39 6.72 8.23
CA ALA A 71 -13.68 7.61 9.36
C ALA A 71 -14.80 7.06 10.26
N TRP A 72 -15.80 6.38 9.69
CA TRP A 72 -16.90 5.77 10.45
C TRP A 72 -16.51 4.46 11.16
N ASP A 73 -15.63 3.66 10.57
CA ASP A 73 -15.16 2.41 11.20
C ASP A 73 -14.31 2.67 12.47
N VAL A 74 -13.72 3.86 12.60
CA VAL A 74 -12.89 4.25 13.74
C VAL A 74 -13.71 4.59 15.00
N GLU A 75 -15.04 4.80 14.90
CA GLU A 75 -15.89 5.16 16.04
C GLU A 75 -16.35 3.98 16.93
N PHE A 76 -16.07 2.72 16.58
CA PHE A 76 -16.59 1.55 17.32
C PHE A 76 -15.55 0.53 17.80
N ILE A 77 -14.41 1.01 18.31
CA ILE A 77 -13.61 0.23 19.27
C ILE A 77 -13.29 1.12 20.47
N THR A 78 -14.29 1.31 21.33
CA THR A 78 -14.09 1.77 22.72
C THR A 78 -13.89 0.52 23.58
N TYR A 79 -12.73 0.43 24.25
CA TYR A 79 -12.49 -0.57 25.31
C TYR A 79 -13.36 -0.29 26.54
#